data_AF-A0A966FGG3-F1
#
_entry.id   AF-A0A966FGG3-F1
#
_cell.length_a   1.000
_cell.length_b   1.000
_cell.length_c   1.000
_cell.angle_alpha   90.00
_cell.angle_beta   90.00
_cell.angle_gamma   90.00
#
_symmetry.space_group_name_H-M   'P 1'
#
loop_
_entity.id
_entity.type
_entity.pdbx_description
1 polymer ?
#
loop_
_entity_poly.entity_id
_entity_poly.type
_entity_poly.pdbx_seq_one_letter_code
_entity_poly.pdbx_strand_id
1 'polypeptide(L)' 'LTRISVHASPHSRLYGVELDGVLIDSLQIDYDCGLWQKNFIANWPVGSDAHHSYFSRIVVGADYTLAQAITTD' A
#
# COMPACT_ATOMS: atom_id res chain seq x y z
N LEU A 1 -4.50 2.78 0.36
CA LEU A 1 -5.98 2.76 0.54
C LEU A 1 -6.58 3.70 -0.49
N THR A 2 -7.61 3.29 -1.23
CA THR A 2 -8.33 4.20 -2.14
C THR A 2 -9.56 4.74 -1.44
N ARG A 3 -9.70 6.06 -1.35
CA ARG A 3 -10.88 6.75 -0.81
C ARG A 3 -11.64 7.39 -1.97
N ILE A 4 -12.94 7.14 -2.06
CA ILE A 4 -13.84 7.72 -3.06
C ILE A 4 -14.92 8.51 -2.31
N SER A 5 -15.06 9.80 -2.56
CA SER A 5 -16.01 10.65 -1.85
C SER A 5 -16.28 11.96 -2.59
N VAL A 6 -17.46 12.54 -2.35
CA VAL A 6 -17.78 13.93 -2.76
C VAL A 6 -17.28 14.98 -1.76
N HIS A 7 -16.62 14.55 -0.69
CA HIS A 7 -16.05 15.42 0.33
C HIS A 7 -14.53 15.26 0.40
N ALA A 8 -13.83 16.36 0.67
CA ALA A 8 -12.38 16.36 0.87
C ALA A 8 -11.96 15.35 1.94
N SER A 9 -10.83 14.68 1.72
CA SER A 9 -10.26 13.77 2.70
C SER A 9 -9.79 14.53 3.94
N PRO A 10 -10.10 14.07 5.17
CA PRO A 10 -9.49 14.60 6.38
C PRO A 10 -8.04 14.12 6.59
N HIS A 11 -7.57 13.20 5.74
CA HIS A 11 -6.21 12.66 5.74
C HIS A 11 -5.42 13.15 4.54
N SER A 12 -4.11 13.32 4.71
CA SER A 12 -3.19 13.63 3.60
C SER A 12 -3.23 12.51 2.56
N ARG A 13 -3.49 12.88 1.30
CA ARG A 13 -3.37 11.98 0.16
C ARG A 13 -1.95 11.98 -0.38
N LEU A 14 -1.52 10.86 -0.95
CA LEU A 14 -0.29 10.76 -1.74
C LEU A 14 -0.49 11.38 -3.11
N TYR A 15 -1.61 11.04 -3.75
CA TYR A 15 -2.08 11.57 -5.02
C TYR A 15 -3.59 11.33 -5.14
N GLY A 16 -4.22 11.96 -6.11
CA GLY A 16 -5.64 11.76 -6.37
C GLY A 16 -6.11 12.53 -7.60
N VAL A 17 -7.29 12.17 -8.07
CA VAL A 17 -7.96 12.82 -9.20
C VAL A 17 -9.37 13.22 -8.80
N GLU A 18 -9.93 14.19 -9.51
CA GLU A 18 -11.36 14.48 -9.46
C GLU A 18 -11.99 14.02 -10.77
N LEU A 19 -13.08 13.25 -10.66
CA LEU A 19 -13.85 12.77 -11.81
C LEU A 19 -15.33 13.02 -11.51
N ASP A 20 -15.99 13.82 -12.36
CA ASP A 20 -17.42 14.17 -12.24
C ASP A 20 -17.83 14.65 -10.83
N GLY A 21 -17.00 15.48 -10.20
CA GLY A 21 -17.24 16.01 -8.84
C GLY A 21 -16.97 15.01 -7.72
N VAL A 22 -16.41 13.84 -8.03
CA VAL A 22 -15.99 12.82 -7.06
C VAL A 22 -14.48 12.86 -6.90
N LEU A 23 -14.02 12.95 -5.65
CA LEU A 23 -12.61 12.90 -5.28
C LEU A 23 -12.19 11.43 -5.08
N ILE A 24 -11.18 11.02 -5.82
CA ILE A 24 -10.58 9.68 -5.76
C ILE A 24 -9.14 9.85 -5.26
N ASP A 25 -8.93 9.57 -3.98
CA ASP A 25 -7.67 9.81 -3.29
C ASP A 25 -6.94 8.49 -2.96
N SER A 26 -5.64 8.45 -3.23
CA SER A 26 -4.75 7.41 -2.73
C SER A 26 -4.16 7.85 -1.39
N LEU A 27 -4.52 7.14 -0.32
CA LEU A 27 -4.06 7.38 1.04
C LEU A 27 -2.98 6.38 1.45
N GLN A 28 -1.93 6.89 2.10
CA GLN A 28 -0.92 6.08 2.77
C GLN A 28 -1.57 5.33 3.95
N ILE A 29 -1.17 4.08 4.16
CA ILE A 29 -1.52 3.32 5.35
C ILE A 29 -0.26 3.24 6.20
N ASP A 30 -0.28 3.90 7.34
CA ASP A 30 0.81 3.80 8.31
C ASP A 30 0.62 2.52 9.13
N TYR A 31 1.65 1.69 9.18
CA TYR A 31 1.68 0.46 9.98
C TYR A 31 3.09 0.18 10.46
N ASP A 32 3.19 -0.58 11.55
CA ASP A 32 4.48 -1.02 12.08
C ASP A 32 5.01 -2.18 11.23
N CYS A 33 5.94 -1.85 10.32
CA CYS A 33 6.59 -2.85 9.46
C CYS A 33 7.30 -3.95 10.26
N GLY A 34 7.93 -3.61 11.39
CA GLY A 34 8.68 -4.57 12.21
C GLY A 34 7.75 -5.56 12.92
N LEU A 35 6.63 -5.08 13.45
CA LEU A 35 5.58 -5.94 14.01
C LEU A 35 4.98 -6.85 12.92
N TRP A 36 4.75 -6.30 11.73
CA TRP A 36 4.20 -7.07 10.61
C TRP A 36 5.14 -8.20 10.18
N GLN A 37 6.45 -7.95 10.10
CA GLN A 37 7.45 -8.97 9.78
C GLN A 37 7.50 -10.07 10.84
N LYS A 38 7.48 -9.72 12.13
CA LYS A 38 7.44 -10.69 13.23
C LYS A 38 6.21 -11.59 13.13
N ASN A 39 5.04 -10.99 12.90
CA ASN A 39 3.79 -11.72 12.76
C ASN A 39 3.79 -12.62 11.51
N PHE A 40 4.40 -12.17 10.41
CA PHE A 40 4.55 -12.99 9.21
C PHE A 40 5.37 -14.25 9.52
N ILE A 41 6.55 -14.12 10.13
CA ILE A 41 7.42 -15.26 10.45
C ILE A 41 6.74 -16.22 11.43
N ALA A 42 5.96 -15.69 12.38
CA ALA A 42 5.22 -16.53 13.34
C ALA A 42 4.16 -17.42 12.65
N ASN A 43 3.50 -16.93 11.60
CA ASN A 43 2.50 -17.70 10.84
C ASN A 43 3.13 -18.58 9.75
N TRP A 44 4.19 -18.08 9.11
CA TRP A 44 4.91 -18.74 8.03
C TRP A 44 6.41 -18.75 8.33
N PRO A 45 6.88 -19.75 9.09
CA PRO A 45 8.28 -19.86 9.45
C PRO A 45 9.21 -19.96 8.24
N VAL A 46 10.50 -19.63 8.47
CA VAL A 46 11.57 -19.81 7.49
C VAL A 46 11.55 -21.25 6.96
N GLY A 47 11.61 -21.40 5.64
CA GLY A 47 11.53 -22.71 4.98
C GLY A 47 10.14 -23.09 4.47
N SER A 48 9.08 -22.39 4.89
CA SER A 48 7.74 -22.59 4.32
C SER A 48 7.64 -22.04 2.89
N ASP A 49 6.73 -22.61 2.09
CA ASP A 49 6.46 -22.14 0.72
C ASP A 49 6.06 -20.66 0.68
N ALA A 50 5.29 -20.23 1.68
CA ALA A 50 4.88 -18.83 1.83
C ALA A 50 6.08 -17.93 2.16
N HIS A 51 6.98 -18.36 3.04
CA HIS A 51 8.19 -17.60 3.32
C HIS A 51 9.06 -17.44 2.06
N HIS A 52 9.30 -18.53 1.33
CA HIS A 52 10.08 -18.51 0.08
C HIS A 52 9.45 -17.61 -0.99
N SER A 53 8.12 -17.62 -1.10
CA SER A 53 7.43 -16.88 -2.16
C SER A 53 7.20 -15.41 -1.84
N TYR A 54 6.96 -15.05 -0.57
CA TYR A 54 6.41 -13.74 -0.21
C TYR A 54 7.33 -12.89 0.67
N PHE A 55 8.16 -13.49 1.52
CA PHE A 55 8.83 -12.75 2.59
C PHE A 55 9.71 -11.61 2.07
N SER A 56 10.55 -11.86 1.06
CA SER A 56 11.42 -10.83 0.49
C SER A 56 10.63 -9.65 -0.08
N ARG A 57 9.52 -9.91 -0.79
CA ARG A 57 8.67 -8.85 -1.37
C ARG A 57 7.97 -8.01 -0.31
N ILE A 58 7.56 -8.63 0.79
CA ILE A 58 6.91 -7.94 1.91
C ILE A 58 7.93 -7.06 2.67
N VAL A 59 9.17 -7.53 2.84
CA VAL A 59 10.22 -6.81 3.57
C VAL A 59 10.81 -5.66 2.76
N VAL A 60 11.12 -5.91 1.48
CA VAL A 60 11.75 -4.93 0.58
C VAL A 60 10.71 -3.94 0.04
N GLY A 61 9.45 -4.33 0.01
CA GLY A 61 8.40 -3.63 -0.73
C GLY A 61 8.40 -4.03 -2.20
N ALA A 62 7.32 -3.70 -2.89
CA ALA A 62 7.27 -3.80 -4.35
C ALA A 62 8.07 -2.63 -4.95
N ASP A 63 8.78 -2.88 -6.05
CA ASP A 63 9.58 -1.89 -6.78
C ASP A 63 8.69 -0.96 -7.63
N TYR A 64 7.81 -0.23 -6.95
CA TYR A 64 6.91 0.75 -7.54
C TYR A 64 7.15 2.12 -6.92
N THR A 65 7.37 3.10 -7.77
CA THR A 65 7.47 4.52 -7.42
C THR A 65 6.11 5.19 -7.56
N LEU A 66 5.92 6.32 -6.88
CA LEU A 66 4.73 7.15 -7.07
C LEU A 66 4.55 7.60 -8.52
N ALA A 67 5.65 7.83 -9.24
CA ALA A 67 5.63 8.16 -10.66
C ALA A 67 5.07 7.01 -11.52
N GLN A 68 5.36 5.75 -11.19
CA GLN A 68 4.77 4.59 -11.89
C GLN A 68 3.30 4.38 -11.54
N ALA A 69 2.84 4.90 -10.39
CA ALA A 69 1.44 4.80 -9.97
C ALA A 69 0.53 5.85 -10.65
N ILE A 70 1.11 6.95 -11.14
CA ILE A 70 0.39 8.04 -11.80
C ILE A 70 0.68 7.95 -13.30
N THR A 71 -0.26 7.39 -14.06
CA THR A 71 -0.24 7.47 -15.52
C THR A 71 -1.20 8.57 -15.96
N THR A 72 -0.67 9.57 -16.65
CA THR A 72 -1.46 10.56 -17.41
C THR A 72 -1.45 10.13 -18.86
N ASP A 73 -2.62 9.75 -19.38
CA ASP A 73 -2.89 9.67 -20.82
C ASP A 73 -3.06 11.07 -21.42
#